data_AF-A0A1E1VAR4-F1
#
_entry.id   AF-A0A1E1VAR4-F1
#
_cell.length_a   1.000
_cell.length_b   1.000
_cell.length_c   1.000
_cell.angle_alpha   90.00
_cell.angle_beta   90.00
_cell.angle_gamma   90.00
#
_symmetry.space_group_name_H-M   'P 1'
#
loop_
_entity.id
_entity.type
_entity.pdbx_description
1 polymer ?
#
loop_
_entity_poly.entity_id
_entity_poly.type
_entity_poly.pdbx_seq_one_letter_code
_entity_poly.pdbx_strand_id
1 'polypeptide(L)' 'MNSNYPLARAYLINAFLTLDGNNPEDDRLRRAVELLLEAVGRAQRSSAYSNVVRFPGAGPILPGDPPPRSGP' A
#
# COMPACT_ATOMS: atom_id res chain seq x y z
N MET A 1 -2.40 5.22 9.81
CA MET A 1 -3.16 4.44 8.80
C MET A 1 -3.04 2.98 9.18
N ASN A 2 -4.13 2.35 9.63
CA ASN A 2 -4.16 0.89 9.83
C ASN A 2 -4.34 0.24 8.46
N SER A 3 -3.25 -0.14 7.82
CA SER A 3 -3.29 -0.70 6.49
C SER A 3 -3.71 -2.18 6.53
N ASN A 4 -4.83 -2.55 5.90
CA ASN A 4 -5.36 -3.93 5.85
C ASN A 4 -4.54 -4.91 4.97
N TYR A 5 -3.30 -4.57 4.59
CA TYR A 5 -2.46 -5.40 3.71
C TYR A 5 -2.18 -6.81 4.27
N PRO A 6 -1.88 -7.02 5.56
CA PRO A 6 -1.68 -8.37 6.10
C PRO A 6 -2.92 -9.25 5.97
N LEU A 7 -4.10 -8.67 6.22
CA LEU A 7 -5.39 -9.36 6.11
C LEU A 7 -5.69 -9.73 4.65
N ALA A 8 -5.52 -8.77 3.72
CA ALA A 8 -5.70 -9.01 2.29
C ALA A 8 -4.76 -10.12 1.76
N ARG A 9 -3.50 -10.12 2.21
CA ARG A 9 -2.53 -11.16 1.85
C ARG A 9 -2.94 -12.54 2.37
N ALA A 10 -3.47 -12.62 3.60
CA ALA A 10 -3.94 -13.88 4.16
C ALA A 10 -5.13 -14.46 3.36
N TYR A 11 -6.09 -13.63 2.97
CA TYR A 11 -7.22 -14.07 2.13
C TYR A 11 -6.76 -14.60 0.77
N LEU A 12 -5.84 -13.90 0.11
CA LEU A 12 -5.31 -14.32 -1.19
C LEU A 12 -4.53 -15.64 -1.10
N ILE A 13 -3.71 -15.83 -0.05
CA ILE A 13 -3.01 -17.10 0.19
C ILE A 13 -4.02 -18.23 0.42
N ASN A 14 -5.06 -18.00 1.21
CA ASN A 14 -6.09 -19.01 1.45
C ASN A 14 -6.81 -19.39 0.15
N ALA A 15 -7.20 -18.40 -0.66
CA ALA A 15 -7.80 -18.63 -1.97
C ALA A 15 -6.87 -19.46 -2.88
N PHE A 16 -5.57 -19.17 -2.90
CA PHE A 16 -4.59 -19.95 -3.67
C PHE A 16 -4.52 -21.41 -3.23
N LEU A 17 -4.53 -21.66 -1.92
CA LEU A 17 -4.44 -23.01 -1.35
C LEU A 17 -5.71 -23.84 -1.59
N THR A 18 -6.86 -23.20 -1.76
CA THR A 18 -8.13 -23.88 -2.05
C THR A 18 -8.29 -24.28 -3.53
N LEU A 19 -7.39 -23.86 -4.42
CA LEU A 19 -7.45 -24.22 -5.84
C LEU A 19 -6.82 -25.59 -6.08
N ASP A 20 -7.66 -26.55 -6.45
CA ASP A 20 -7.34 -27.97 -6.65
C ASP A 20 -6.59 -28.24 -7.97
N GLY A 21 -6.59 -27.28 -8.91
CA GLY A 21 -5.78 -27.34 -10.13
C GLY A 21 -6.28 -28.38 -11.16
N ASN A 22 -7.51 -28.86 -10.97
CA ASN A 22 -8.11 -29.90 -11.81
C ASN A 22 -8.85 -29.32 -13.04
N ASN A 23 -8.86 -28.00 -13.20
CA ASN A 23 -9.49 -27.27 -14.30
C ASN A 23 -8.57 -26.14 -14.80
N PRO A 24 -8.46 -25.89 -16.12
CA PRO A 24 -7.73 -24.73 -16.66
C PRO A 24 -8.17 -23.37 -16.13
N GLU A 25 -9.39 -23.24 -15.60
CA GLU A 25 -9.85 -22.04 -14.90
C GLU A 25 -9.13 -21.84 -13.55
N ASP A 26 -8.84 -22.92 -12.82
CA ASP A 26 -8.10 -22.87 -11.57
C ASP A 26 -6.67 -22.39 -11.82
N ASP A 27 -6.04 -22.80 -12.92
CA ASP A 27 -4.70 -22.32 -13.31
C ASP A 27 -4.70 -20.81 -13.61
N ARG A 28 -5.74 -20.32 -14.30
CA ARG A 28 -5.91 -18.88 -14.56
C ARG A 28 -6.13 -18.12 -13.27
N LEU A 29 -6.96 -18.64 -12.38
CA LEU A 29 -7.27 -18.03 -11.10
C LEU A 29 -6.04 -18.04 -10.19
N ARG A 30 -5.26 -19.12 -10.18
CA ARG A 30 -3.99 -19.24 -9.47
C ARG A 30 -3.02 -18.15 -9.92
N ARG A 31 -2.88 -17.97 -11.23
CA ARG A 31 -2.03 -16.90 -11.80
C ARG A 31 -2.54 -15.49 -11.49
N ALA A 32 -3.85 -15.28 -11.49
CA ALA A 32 -4.43 -14.00 -11.08
C ALA A 32 -4.15 -13.69 -9.60
N VAL A 33 -4.26 -14.69 -8.72
CA VAL A 33 -3.96 -14.55 -7.29
C VAL A 33 -2.48 -14.24 -7.05
N GLU A 34 -1.56 -14.85 -7.79
CA GLU A 34 -0.13 -14.52 -7.74
C GLU A 34 0.14 -13.04 -8.07
N LEU A 35 -0.47 -12.53 -9.15
CA LEU A 35 -0.35 -11.12 -9.54
C LEU A 35 -0.90 -10.18 -8.46
N LEU A 36 -2.02 -10.56 -7.83
CA LEU A 36 -2.61 -9.79 -6.72
C LEU A 36 -1.71 -9.79 -5.48
N LEU A 37 -1.10 -10.93 -5.13
CA LEU A 37 -0.16 -11.01 -4.02
C LEU A 37 1.06 -10.10 -4.24
N GLU A 38 1.59 -10.06 -5.46
CA GLU A 38 2.68 -9.16 -5.81
C GLU A 38 2.26 -7.68 -5.72
N ALA A 39 1.09 -7.34 -6.27
CA ALA A 39 0.54 -5.99 -6.22
C ALA A 39 0.33 -5.52 -4.78
N VAL A 40 -0.22 -6.37 -3.90
CA VAL A 40 -0.39 -6.09 -2.46
C VAL A 40 0.97 -5.84 -1.80
N GLY A 41 1.98 -6.65 -2.10
CA GLY A 41 3.34 -6.45 -1.57
C GLY A 41 4.00 -5.14 -2.06
N ARG A 42 3.75 -4.75 -3.31
CA ARG A 42 4.21 -3.44 -3.84
C ARG A 42 3.48 -2.28 -3.17
N ALA A 43 2.15 -2.37 -3.04
CA ALA A 43 1.34 -1.34 -2.39
C ALA A 43 1.70 -1.16 -0.91
N GLN A 44 1.90 -2.26 -0.17
CA GLN A 44 2.33 -2.22 1.22
C GLN A 44 3.69 -1.52 1.36
N ARG A 45 4.68 -1.85 0.53
CA ARG A 45 5.99 -1.18 0.52
C ARG A 45 5.85 0.31 0.19
N SER A 46 5.08 0.65 -0.86
CA SER A 46 4.84 2.05 -1.22
C SER A 46 4.13 2.83 -0.12
N SER A 47 3.26 2.19 0.67
CA SER A 47 2.58 2.85 1.80
C SER A 47 3.49 3.09 3.00
N ALA A 48 4.51 2.25 3.19
CA ALA A 48 5.48 2.38 4.26
C ALA A 48 6.44 3.57 4.01
N TYR A 49 6.74 3.85 2.74
CA TYR A 49 7.49 5.04 2.33
C TYR A 49 6.52 6.19 2.08
N SER A 50 6.21 6.94 3.13
CA SER A 50 5.60 8.26 2.96
C SER A 50 6.61 9.16 2.27
N ASN A 51 6.38 9.46 0.99
CA ASN A 51 7.18 10.42 0.21
C ASN A 51 7.00 11.87 0.71
N VAL A 52 6.26 12.09 1.79
CA VAL A 52 6.09 13.39 2.42
C VAL A 52 7.38 13.71 3.18
N VAL A 53 8.24 14.51 2.55
CA VAL A 53 9.35 15.19 3.24
C VAL A 53 8.72 16.12 4.28
N ARG A 54 8.81 15.77 5.57
CA ARG A 54 8.52 16.72 6.64
C ARG A 54 9.70 17.68 6.73
N PHE A 55 9.53 18.88 6.20
CA PHE A 55 10.50 19.95 6.40
C PHE A 55 10.49 20.35 7.89
N PRO A 56 11.62 20.28 8.61
CA PRO A 56 11.70 20.79 9.97
C PRO A 56 11.50 22.32 9.93
N GLY A 57 10.34 22.78 10.37
CA GLY A 57 9.99 24.21 10.43
C GLY A 57 8.68 24.60 9.74
N ALA A 58 8.10 23.74 8.90
CA ALA A 58 6.78 23.97 8.33
C ALA A 58 5.70 23.43 9.28
N GLY A 59 5.42 24.20 10.34
CA GLY A 59 4.16 24.07 11.06
C GLY A 59 2.99 24.32 10.11
N PRO A 60 1.78 23.80 10.39
CA PRO A 60 0.61 24.10 9.58
C PRO A 60 0.41 25.62 9.59
N ILE A 61 0.54 26.27 8.43
CA ILE A 61 0.22 27.69 8.27
C ILE A 61 -1.29 27.78 8.48
N LEU A 62 -1.70 28.34 9.62
CA LEU A 62 -3.09 28.65 9.86
C LEU A 62 -3.48 29.84 8.97
N PRO A 63 -4.71 29.91 8.45
CA PRO A 63 -5.16 31.06 7.68
C PRO A 63 -5.13 32.30 8.58
N GLY A 64 -4.11 33.14 8.40
CA GLY A 64 -3.84 34.31 9.23
C GLY A 64 -2.39 34.49 9.66
N ASP A 65 -1.54 33.47 9.51
CA ASP A 65 -0.13 33.60 9.88
C ASP A 65 0.64 34.47 8.87
N PRO A 66 1.45 35.45 9.33
CA PRO A 66 2.29 36.25 8.45
C PRO A 66 3.34 35.36 7.78
N PRO A 67 3.72 35.64 6.52
CA PRO A 67 4.71 34.84 5.81
C PRO A 67 6.03 34.81 6.60
N PRO A 68 6.75 33.67 6.57
CA PRO A 68 8.02 33.57 7.28
C PRO A 68 8.96 34.64 6.75
N ARG A 69 9.50 35.46 7.66
CA ARG A 69 10.52 36.45 7.31
C ARG A 69 11.74 35.70 6.76
N SER A 70 12.07 35.97 5.50
CA SER A 70 13.37 35.63 4.94
C SER A 70 14.44 36.29 5.80
N GLY A 71 15.14 35.49 6.59
CA GLY A 71 16.38 35.89 7.26
C GLY A 71 17.50 36.15 6.24
N PRO A 72 18.59 36.79 6.69
CA PRO A 72 19.45 37.70 5.92
C PRO A 72 20.11 37.11 4.68
#